data_AF-A0A9W9YC71-F1
#
_entry.id   AF-A0A9W9YC71-F1
#
_cell.length_a   1.000
_cell.length_b   1.000
_cell.length_c   1.000
_cell.angle_alpha   90.00
_cell.angle_beta   90.00
_cell.angle_gamma   90.00
#
_symmetry.space_group_name_H-M   'P 1'
#
loop_
_entity.id
_entity.type
_entity.pdbx_description
1 polymer ?
#
loop_
_entity_poly.entity_id
_entity_poly.type
_entity_poly.pdbx_seq_one_letter_code
_entity_poly.pdbx_strand_id
1 'polypeptide(L)'
;MIEEKVPRNVPKQEKGDSDVGDQSASPDDGKHNEKINNPSKLPQQIIPLVEEHLKSEKAIADEGIWPVIWDFAGQAVYRAIHPIFMSPDAVYVLVLDLTKKLFETAHCHVKQPDRNEENVAGPDSEDTNLDHIMRWMDLVHSLKQSDSLSTSLCKSLPPVILVGTHVDELDGNAPEEKSSMWNKLSPAFSEGFRDHITNNFEIDNTKAGNSNSQEDSQVVDLRQHIIALANELPHIKKKIPLSWLRVEKEIDKKSSQGENYVAKHIFKDQIAKQFCQLNREGDFEELLRFLHARGTIVYHGCTNDEDSLVVMNPQWLVNILCRIITAAIPNEFRYQNLHRQLRDHGILAEELIDEACKNQKVERIKEQLILIMEKFNLICQWKRNPDGKLHYHVPCMLTTKKDVKSIDNSSVPAPVYLTFNTEYVPSGLFSRLVVLFWKWASEMSSGKKQHQLFA
;
A
#
# COMPACT_ATOMS: atom_id res chain seq x y z
N MET A 1 8.14 7.65 2.93
CA MET A 1 8.74 6.33 3.24
C MET A 1 7.63 5.46 3.79
N ILE A 2 7.48 4.25 3.26
CA ILE A 2 6.79 3.17 3.96
C ILE A 2 7.93 2.43 4.66
N GLU A 3 7.85 2.27 5.99
CA GLU A 3 8.88 1.54 6.76
C GLU A 3 8.33 0.18 7.15
N GLU A 4 8.84 -0.86 6.50
CA GLU A 4 8.80 -2.21 7.06
C GLU A 4 9.71 -2.22 8.30
N LYS A 5 9.12 -2.30 9.50
CA LYS A 5 9.86 -2.29 10.77
C LYS A 5 10.55 -3.65 11.00
N VAL A 6 11.70 -3.84 10.37
CA VAL A 6 12.64 -4.90 10.75
C VAL A 6 13.09 -4.67 12.21
N PRO A 7 12.99 -5.66 13.12
CA PRO A 7 13.35 -5.47 14.52
C PRO A 7 14.84 -5.13 14.70
N ARG A 8 15.12 -4.14 15.56
CA ARG A 8 16.46 -3.59 15.79
C ARG A 8 17.40 -4.63 16.43
N ASN A 9 18.57 -4.82 15.83
CA ASN A 9 19.68 -5.56 16.44
C ASN A 9 20.17 -4.87 17.72
N VAL A 10 20.40 -5.67 18.77
CA VAL A 10 21.03 -5.30 20.05
C VAL A 10 22.27 -6.19 20.21
N PRO A 11 23.42 -5.69 20.73
CA PRO A 11 24.72 -6.15 20.25
C PRO A 11 25.16 -7.53 20.80
N LYS A 12 25.90 -8.25 19.96
CA LYS A 12 26.65 -9.45 20.37
C LYS A 12 27.73 -9.09 21.39
N GLN A 13 27.71 -9.71 22.57
CA GLN A 13 28.91 -9.85 23.39
C GLN A 13 29.71 -11.06 22.91
N GLU A 14 30.99 -10.84 22.61
CA GLU A 14 31.96 -11.92 22.43
C GLU A 14 32.59 -12.32 23.77
N LYS A 15 32.78 -13.64 23.97
CA LYS A 15 34.02 -14.34 24.36
C LYS A 15 33.81 -15.44 25.40
N GLY A 16 34.42 -16.59 25.12
CA GLY A 16 34.46 -17.78 25.97
C GLY A 16 34.98 -18.96 25.16
N ASP A 17 36.30 -19.10 25.10
CA ASP A 17 37.03 -20.09 24.28
C ASP A 17 37.11 -21.47 24.96
N SER A 18 37.73 -22.45 24.28
CA SER A 18 38.01 -23.86 24.68
C SER A 18 36.85 -24.87 24.48
N ASP A 19 37.08 -26.15 24.11
CA ASP A 19 38.34 -26.89 23.91
C ASP A 19 38.25 -28.01 22.81
N VAL A 20 39.36 -28.73 22.62
CA VAL A 20 39.76 -29.61 21.49
C VAL A 20 39.08 -31.00 21.41
N GLY A 21 38.97 -31.51 20.16
CA GLY A 21 39.16 -32.92 19.79
C GLY A 21 38.03 -33.55 18.95
N ASP A 22 38.23 -34.42 17.96
CA ASP A 22 39.35 -34.83 17.10
C ASP A 22 38.74 -35.75 15.99
N GLN A 23 39.44 -35.91 14.87
CA GLN A 23 39.23 -36.75 13.67
C GLN A 23 38.19 -37.90 13.65
N SER A 24 37.47 -38.04 12.51
CA SER A 24 37.67 -39.16 11.54
C SER A 24 36.66 -39.15 10.37
N ALA A 25 36.84 -40.03 9.38
CA ALA A 25 36.16 -40.06 8.08
C ALA A 25 36.06 -41.54 7.56
N SER A 26 35.45 -41.92 6.43
CA SER A 26 35.03 -41.16 5.23
C SER A 26 33.60 -41.53 4.71
N PRO A 27 33.26 -41.92 3.45
CA PRO A 27 31.86 -41.81 2.95
C PRO A 27 31.17 -43.16 2.57
N ASP A 28 29.90 -43.11 2.15
CA ASP A 28 29.41 -44.02 1.08
C ASP A 28 28.20 -43.46 0.30
N ASP A 29 28.04 -43.93 -0.94
CA ASP A 29 26.99 -43.58 -1.92
C ASP A 29 25.67 -44.35 -1.68
N GLY A 30 24.53 -43.82 -2.15
CA GLY A 30 23.25 -44.53 -2.00
C GLY A 30 22.02 -43.86 -2.63
N LYS A 31 21.90 -43.87 -3.96
CA LYS A 31 20.65 -43.49 -4.64
C LYS A 31 19.56 -44.52 -4.35
N HIS A 32 18.42 -44.11 -3.80
CA HIS A 32 17.14 -44.79 -4.06
C HIS A 32 15.95 -43.83 -4.16
N ASN A 33 15.21 -43.96 -5.27
CA ASN A 33 13.91 -43.33 -5.46
C ASN A 33 12.89 -43.97 -4.52
N GLU A 34 12.30 -43.19 -3.61
CA GLU A 34 11.04 -43.59 -2.95
C GLU A 34 9.86 -42.77 -3.45
N LYS A 35 8.78 -43.50 -3.77
CA LYS A 35 7.54 -42.96 -4.31
C LYS A 35 6.78 -42.24 -3.20
N ILE A 36 6.48 -40.96 -3.40
CA ILE A 36 5.56 -40.21 -2.54
C ILE A 36 4.16 -40.83 -2.68
N ASN A 37 3.66 -41.46 -1.61
CA ASN A 37 2.23 -41.64 -1.38
C ASN A 37 1.95 -42.05 0.08
N ASN A 38 1.84 -41.06 0.97
CA ASN A 38 1.19 -41.24 2.26
C ASN A 38 0.60 -39.90 2.74
N PRO A 39 -0.74 -39.71 2.78
CA PRO A 39 -1.36 -38.41 3.06
C PRO A 39 -1.31 -37.98 4.54
N SER A 40 -0.57 -38.70 5.38
CA SER A 40 -0.55 -38.55 6.85
C SER A 40 0.72 -37.94 7.43
N LYS A 41 1.72 -37.59 6.60
CA LYS A 41 2.94 -36.91 7.04
C LYS A 41 3.15 -35.64 6.22
N LEU A 42 3.28 -34.50 6.90
CA LEU A 42 3.82 -33.29 6.27
C LEU A 42 5.19 -33.64 5.64
N PRO A 43 5.48 -33.18 4.41
CA PRO A 43 6.80 -33.39 3.81
C PRO A 43 7.89 -32.87 4.76
N GLN A 44 8.92 -33.67 5.04
CA GLN A 44 9.95 -33.35 6.04
C GLN A 44 10.66 -32.01 5.81
N GLN A 45 10.71 -31.55 4.56
CA GLN A 45 11.25 -30.25 4.14
C GLN A 45 10.28 -29.06 4.33
N ILE A 46 9.02 -29.28 4.71
CA ILE A 46 8.03 -28.22 5.03
C ILE A 46 7.96 -28.02 6.53
N ILE A 47 8.12 -29.09 7.32
CA ILE A 47 8.16 -29.06 8.79
C ILE A 47 9.08 -27.95 9.33
N PRO A 48 10.37 -27.85 8.96
CA PRO A 48 11.24 -26.78 9.47
C PRO A 48 10.82 -25.39 8.97
N LEU A 49 10.13 -25.28 7.83
CA LEU A 49 9.70 -23.97 7.30
C LEU A 49 8.46 -23.45 8.03
N VAL A 50 7.53 -24.34 8.36
CA VAL A 50 6.37 -24.07 9.22
C VAL A 50 6.83 -23.83 10.65
N GLU A 51 7.72 -24.67 11.19
CA GLU A 51 8.33 -24.43 12.50
C GLU A 51 9.12 -23.13 12.55
N GLU A 52 9.85 -22.76 11.51
CA GLU A 52 10.55 -21.47 11.44
C GLU A 52 9.56 -20.31 11.44
N HIS A 53 8.49 -20.34 10.63
CA HIS A 53 7.42 -19.34 10.70
C HIS A 53 6.73 -19.29 12.07
N LEU A 54 6.63 -20.42 12.78
CA LEU A 54 6.11 -20.50 14.15
C LEU A 54 7.12 -20.12 15.24
N LYS A 55 8.42 -19.94 14.90
CA LYS A 55 9.52 -19.68 15.84
C LYS A 55 10.26 -18.35 15.58
N SER A 56 10.12 -17.73 14.40
CA SER A 56 11.04 -16.68 13.93
C SER A 56 10.88 -15.35 14.63
N GLU A 57 9.72 -15.06 15.23
CA GLU A 57 9.56 -13.97 16.18
C GLU A 57 8.86 -14.48 17.45
N LYS A 58 9.13 -13.82 18.59
CA LYS A 58 8.71 -14.29 19.92
C LYS A 58 7.20 -14.53 19.95
N ALA A 59 6.81 -15.80 20.12
CA ALA A 59 5.43 -16.22 20.16
C ALA A 59 4.62 -15.46 21.24
N ILE A 60 3.88 -14.45 20.79
CA ILE A 60 2.73 -13.92 21.53
C ILE A 60 1.59 -14.91 21.25
N ALA A 61 1.46 -15.91 22.13
CA ALA A 61 0.33 -16.83 22.28
C ALA A 61 -0.38 -17.34 21.00
N ASP A 62 0.03 -18.54 20.56
CA ASP A 62 -0.86 -19.70 20.30
C ASP A 62 -2.12 -19.59 19.39
N GLU A 63 -2.32 -18.51 18.62
CA GLU A 63 -3.51 -18.35 17.76
C GLU A 63 -3.28 -18.58 16.25
N GLY A 64 -2.05 -18.91 15.83
CA GLY A 64 -1.74 -19.36 14.46
C GLY A 64 -1.91 -18.32 13.34
N ILE A 65 -2.21 -17.06 13.68
CA ILE A 65 -2.29 -15.93 12.75
C ILE A 65 -0.96 -15.15 12.77
N TRP A 66 -0.41 -14.89 11.58
CA TRP A 66 0.80 -14.09 11.41
C TRP A 66 0.46 -12.74 10.72
N PRO A 67 0.67 -11.59 11.39
CA PRO A 67 0.37 -10.29 10.80
C PRO A 67 1.45 -9.87 9.79
N VAL A 68 1.03 -9.24 8.69
CA VAL A 68 1.90 -8.46 7.79
C VAL A 68 1.46 -7.01 7.91
N ILE A 69 2.30 -6.16 8.50
CA ILE A 69 1.93 -4.79 8.88
C ILE A 69 2.44 -3.80 7.83
N TRP A 70 1.53 -2.96 7.34
CA TRP A 70 1.82 -1.89 6.38
C TRP A 70 1.56 -0.51 7.01
N ASP A 71 2.58 0.35 7.00
CA ASP A 71 2.45 1.75 7.41
C ASP A 71 2.31 2.66 6.17
N PHE A 72 1.07 3.07 5.87
CA PHE A 72 0.79 3.95 4.74
C PHE A 72 0.98 5.42 5.11
N ALA A 73 2.12 5.98 4.73
CA ALA A 73 2.49 7.35 5.02
C ALA A 73 1.40 8.38 4.63
N GLY A 74 0.90 9.14 5.62
CA GLY A 74 -0.25 10.05 5.45
C GLY A 74 -0.05 11.26 4.52
N GLN A 75 1.17 11.48 4.02
CA GLN A 75 1.52 12.59 3.13
C GLN A 75 0.75 12.48 1.80
N ALA A 76 0.17 13.59 1.35
CA ALA A 76 -0.73 13.62 0.19
C ALA A 76 -0.14 13.04 -1.10
N VAL A 77 1.17 13.23 -1.34
CA VAL A 77 1.87 12.72 -2.54
C VAL A 77 1.83 11.18 -2.62
N TYR A 78 1.82 10.47 -1.47
CA TYR A 78 1.74 9.02 -1.45
C TYR A 78 0.30 8.48 -1.59
N ARG A 79 -0.72 9.28 -1.23
CA ARG A 79 -2.14 8.87 -1.31
C ARG A 79 -2.54 8.38 -2.70
N ALA A 80 -2.00 9.01 -3.75
CA ALA A 80 -2.24 8.61 -5.12
C ALA A 80 -1.82 7.15 -5.41
N ILE A 81 -0.71 6.69 -4.81
CA ILE A 81 -0.16 5.33 -5.06
C ILE A 81 -0.73 4.26 -4.12
N HIS A 82 -1.37 4.62 -3.00
CA HIS A 82 -1.92 3.65 -2.04
C HIS A 82 -2.85 2.58 -2.67
N PRO A 83 -3.76 2.90 -3.64
CA PRO A 83 -4.58 1.90 -4.33
C PRO A 83 -3.82 0.75 -5.01
N ILE A 84 -2.52 0.91 -5.29
CA ILE A 84 -1.68 -0.13 -5.92
C ILE A 84 -1.35 -1.27 -4.94
N PHE A 85 -1.31 -0.97 -3.63
CA PHE A 85 -0.81 -1.86 -2.58
C PHE A 85 -1.89 -2.28 -1.58
N MET A 86 -3.00 -1.54 -1.50
CA MET A 86 -4.10 -1.85 -0.59
C MET A 86 -4.88 -3.09 -1.04
N SER A 87 -5.28 -3.90 -0.07
CA SER A 87 -5.97 -5.18 -0.27
C SER A 87 -7.37 -5.14 0.36
N PRO A 88 -8.43 -5.63 -0.31
CA PRO A 88 -9.76 -5.77 0.29
C PRO A 88 -9.83 -6.91 1.33
N ASP A 89 -8.78 -7.73 1.43
CA ASP A 89 -8.61 -8.78 2.43
C ASP A 89 -7.86 -8.29 3.70
N ALA A 90 -7.44 -7.03 3.78
CA ALA A 90 -6.73 -6.49 4.94
C ALA A 90 -7.67 -5.99 6.06
N VAL A 91 -7.17 -5.96 7.30
CA VAL A 91 -7.77 -5.20 8.41
C VAL A 91 -7.13 -3.81 8.44
N TYR A 92 -7.94 -2.76 8.36
CA TYR A 92 -7.45 -1.39 8.40
C TYR A 92 -7.53 -0.80 9.81
N VAL A 93 -6.42 -0.23 10.27
CA VAL A 93 -6.36 0.50 11.55
C VAL A 93 -6.18 1.98 11.22
N LEU A 94 -7.23 2.78 11.43
CA LEU A 94 -7.17 4.22 11.23
C LEU A 94 -6.76 4.89 12.53
N VAL A 95 -5.49 5.30 12.60
CA VAL A 95 -4.90 5.95 13.77
C VAL A 95 -5.17 7.45 13.73
N LEU A 96 -5.74 7.97 14.82
CA LEU A 96 -6.12 9.35 15.03
C LEU A 96 -5.35 9.92 16.22
N ASP A 97 -5.02 11.19 16.15
CA ASP A 97 -4.45 11.96 17.26
C ASP A 97 -5.59 12.72 17.93
N LEU A 98 -5.90 12.38 19.19
CA LEU A 98 -7.05 12.96 19.90
C LEU A 98 -6.81 14.38 20.42
N THR A 99 -5.57 14.88 20.36
CA THR A 99 -5.28 16.30 20.68
C THR A 99 -5.75 17.25 19.57
N LYS A 100 -5.95 16.73 18.35
CA LYS A 100 -6.26 17.51 17.15
C LYS A 100 -7.77 17.62 16.94
N LYS A 101 -8.30 18.85 16.93
CA LYS A 101 -9.73 19.07 16.71
C LYS A 101 -10.11 18.75 15.26
N LEU A 102 -11.21 18.02 15.09
CA LEU A 102 -11.69 17.54 13.78
C LEU A 102 -11.82 18.64 12.73
N PHE A 103 -12.33 19.82 13.10
CA PHE A 103 -12.61 20.92 12.18
C PHE A 103 -11.49 21.97 12.09
N GLU A 104 -10.35 21.75 12.75
CA GLU A 104 -9.16 22.59 12.57
C GLU A 104 -8.37 22.16 11.34
N THR A 105 -7.72 23.12 10.68
CA THR A 105 -6.86 22.87 9.52
C THR A 105 -5.77 21.87 9.88
N ALA A 106 -5.60 20.86 9.03
CA ALA A 106 -4.62 19.82 9.25
C ALA A 106 -3.20 20.30 8.95
N HIS A 107 -2.25 19.84 9.76
CA HIS A 107 -0.82 20.13 9.58
C HIS A 107 -0.06 18.83 9.32
N CYS A 108 0.61 18.78 8.16
CA CYS A 108 1.45 17.64 7.79
C CYS A 108 2.89 17.89 8.27
N HIS A 109 3.37 17.05 9.17
CA HIS A 109 4.76 17.06 9.61
C HIS A 109 5.58 16.15 8.70
N VAL A 110 6.73 16.64 8.20
CA VAL A 110 7.66 15.84 7.39
C VAL A 110 9.03 15.84 8.05
N LYS A 111 9.48 14.65 8.44
CA LYS A 111 10.86 14.41 8.86
C LYS A 111 11.70 14.08 7.63
N GLN A 112 12.63 14.94 7.29
CA GLN A 112 13.67 14.61 6.31
C GLN A 112 14.80 13.85 7.03
N PRO A 113 15.57 12.96 6.36
CA PRO A 113 16.58 12.12 7.02
C PRO A 113 17.60 12.89 7.86
N ASP A 114 17.89 14.14 7.48
CA ASP A 114 18.95 14.97 8.06
C ASP A 114 18.41 16.24 8.77
N ARG A 115 17.09 16.32 9.05
CA ARG A 115 16.46 17.52 9.64
C ARG A 115 15.43 17.19 10.72
N ASN A 116 15.14 18.19 11.55
CA ASN A 116 13.98 18.19 12.44
C ASN A 116 12.68 18.09 11.62
N GLU A 117 11.59 17.71 12.27
CA GLU A 117 10.27 17.68 11.65
C GLU A 117 9.83 19.09 11.25
N GLU A 118 9.71 19.30 9.93
CA GLU A 118 9.24 20.56 9.36
C GLU A 118 7.72 20.48 9.13
N ASN A 119 6.99 21.53 9.49
CA ASN A 119 5.59 21.72 9.08
C ASN A 119 5.56 22.00 7.58
N VAL A 120 5.00 21.08 6.80
CA VAL A 120 4.81 21.23 5.37
C VAL A 120 3.33 21.44 5.09
N ALA A 121 2.98 22.51 4.37
CA ALA A 121 1.62 22.69 3.89
C ALA A 121 1.25 21.50 2.98
N GLY A 122 0.12 20.85 3.24
CA GLY A 122 -0.46 19.90 2.30
C GLY A 122 -0.76 20.59 0.96
N PRO A 123 -0.82 19.84 -0.16
CA PRO A 123 -1.27 20.41 -1.44
C PRO A 123 -2.69 21.00 -1.34
N ASP A 124 -3.52 20.37 -0.50
CA ASP A 124 -4.86 20.81 -0.13
C ASP A 124 -4.80 21.65 1.16
N SER A 125 -4.19 22.85 1.10
CA SER A 125 -3.82 23.64 2.29
C SER A 125 -4.98 24.17 3.17
N GLU A 126 -6.23 23.92 2.75
CA GLU A 126 -7.46 24.32 3.44
C GLU A 126 -8.17 23.12 4.11
N ASP A 127 -7.63 21.89 3.97
CA ASP A 127 -8.14 20.65 4.57
C ASP A 127 -8.23 20.70 6.10
N THR A 128 -9.31 20.16 6.67
CA THR A 128 -9.43 19.87 8.10
C THR A 128 -8.95 18.47 8.47
N ASN A 129 -8.70 18.22 9.75
CA ASN A 129 -8.39 16.87 10.24
C ASN A 129 -9.51 15.85 9.89
N LEU A 130 -10.77 16.27 9.88
CA LEU A 130 -11.92 15.47 9.46
C LEU A 130 -11.84 15.09 7.97
N ASP A 131 -11.43 16.02 7.10
CA ASP A 131 -11.28 15.72 5.67
C ASP A 131 -10.21 14.64 5.45
N HIS A 132 -9.07 14.73 6.13
CA HIS A 132 -8.04 13.69 6.06
C HIS A 132 -8.55 12.31 6.53
N ILE A 133 -9.45 12.25 7.52
CA ILE A 133 -10.12 11.03 7.98
C ILE A 133 -11.09 10.50 6.91
N MET A 134 -11.93 11.37 6.33
CA MET A 134 -12.88 10.98 5.28
C MET A 134 -12.16 10.48 4.03
N ARG A 135 -11.02 11.08 3.65
CA ARG A 135 -10.15 10.59 2.57
C ARG A 135 -9.64 9.17 2.80
N TRP A 136 -9.33 8.80 4.05
CA TRP A 136 -8.95 7.42 4.36
C TRP A 136 -10.13 6.45 4.30
N MET A 137 -11.29 6.84 4.86
CA MET A 137 -12.50 6.02 4.81
C MET A 137 -13.00 5.81 3.37
N ASP A 138 -12.95 6.84 2.52
CA ASP A 138 -13.27 6.78 1.10
C ASP A 138 -12.36 5.80 0.35
N LEU A 139 -11.05 5.87 0.57
CA LEU A 139 -10.07 4.96 0.00
C LEU A 139 -10.33 3.51 0.41
N VAL A 140 -10.61 3.25 1.68
CA VAL A 140 -10.97 1.90 2.18
C VAL A 140 -12.33 1.44 1.63
N HIS A 141 -13.33 2.32 1.56
CA HIS A 141 -14.64 2.02 1.00
C HIS A 141 -14.59 1.71 -0.50
N SER A 142 -13.64 2.32 -1.23
CA SER A 142 -13.41 2.02 -2.66
C SER A 142 -12.94 0.59 -2.94
N LEU A 143 -12.46 -0.12 -1.90
CA LEU A 143 -12.05 -1.54 -1.95
C LEU A 143 -13.22 -2.49 -1.65
N LYS A 144 -14.41 -1.98 -1.32
CA LYS A 144 -15.58 -2.79 -0.98
C LYS A 144 -15.91 -3.76 -2.12
N GLN A 145 -15.87 -5.05 -1.81
CA GLN A 145 -16.29 -6.09 -2.75
C GLN A 145 -17.82 -6.05 -2.91
N SER A 146 -18.31 -6.31 -4.13
CA SER A 146 -19.74 -6.28 -4.46
C SER A 146 -20.54 -7.42 -3.80
N ASP A 147 -19.85 -8.51 -3.47
CA ASP A 147 -20.46 -9.68 -2.86
C ASP A 147 -20.78 -9.39 -1.40
N SER A 148 -21.94 -9.86 -0.93
CA SER A 148 -22.48 -9.57 0.41
C SER A 148 -21.76 -10.34 1.52
N LEU A 149 -20.45 -10.13 1.62
CA LEU A 149 -19.57 -10.69 2.63
C LEU A 149 -19.52 -9.73 3.82
N SER A 150 -20.23 -10.10 4.89
CA SER A 150 -20.13 -9.49 6.22
C SER A 150 -19.45 -10.46 7.18
N THR A 151 -18.88 -9.93 8.25
CA THR A 151 -18.46 -10.71 9.43
C THR A 151 -19.53 -10.62 10.52
N SER A 152 -19.31 -11.18 11.71
CA SER A 152 -20.19 -10.89 12.86
C SER A 152 -19.92 -9.47 13.42
N LEU A 153 -18.71 -8.96 13.21
CA LEU A 153 -18.19 -7.70 13.75
C LEU A 153 -18.32 -6.49 12.79
N CYS A 154 -18.46 -6.70 11.48
CA CYS A 154 -18.77 -5.63 10.51
C CYS A 154 -19.72 -6.09 9.40
N LYS A 155 -20.51 -5.15 8.87
CA LYS A 155 -21.45 -5.38 7.77
C LYS A 155 -20.80 -5.30 6.39
N SER A 156 -19.63 -4.68 6.30
CA SER A 156 -18.91 -4.40 5.04
C SER A 156 -17.43 -4.71 5.20
N LEU A 157 -16.85 -5.39 4.20
CA LEU A 157 -15.41 -5.63 4.09
C LEU A 157 -14.76 -4.60 3.14
N PRO A 158 -13.50 -4.22 3.36
CA PRO A 158 -12.62 -4.61 4.48
C PRO A 158 -12.99 -3.93 5.81
N PRO A 159 -12.71 -4.52 6.98
CA PRO A 159 -13.03 -3.92 8.28
C PRO A 159 -12.08 -2.76 8.63
N VAL A 160 -12.60 -1.78 9.37
CA VAL A 160 -11.87 -0.66 9.95
C VAL A 160 -11.95 -0.71 11.47
N ILE A 161 -10.83 -0.46 12.13
CA ILE A 161 -10.72 -0.18 13.57
C ILE A 161 -10.28 1.27 13.70
N LEU A 162 -10.95 2.06 14.53
CA LEU A 162 -10.54 3.43 14.85
C LEU A 162 -9.68 3.42 16.12
N VAL A 163 -8.51 4.06 16.08
CA VAL A 163 -7.59 4.09 17.23
C VAL A 163 -7.22 5.53 17.53
N GLY A 164 -7.76 6.08 18.61
CA GLY A 164 -7.36 7.37 19.14
C GLY A 164 -6.09 7.22 19.98
N THR A 165 -5.09 8.07 19.73
CA THR A 165 -3.79 8.11 20.41
C THR A 165 -3.60 9.43 21.15
N HIS A 166 -2.53 9.53 21.94
CA HIS A 166 -2.21 10.71 22.77
C HIS A 166 -3.28 10.98 23.85
N VAL A 167 -3.92 9.92 24.36
CA VAL A 167 -4.93 9.97 25.44
C VAL A 167 -4.36 10.51 26.75
N ASP A 168 -3.04 10.40 26.89
CA ASP A 168 -2.16 10.90 27.95
C ASP A 168 -1.90 12.41 27.89
N GLU A 169 -1.99 13.03 26.70
CA GLU A 169 -1.84 14.49 26.52
C GLU A 169 -3.16 15.25 26.72
N LEU A 170 -4.28 14.53 26.85
CA LEU A 170 -5.58 15.11 27.15
C LEU A 170 -5.73 15.32 28.67
N ASP A 171 -6.05 16.55 29.07
CA ASP A 171 -6.19 16.95 30.48
C ASP A 171 -7.08 15.98 31.26
N GLY A 172 -6.54 15.43 32.35
CA GLY A 172 -7.12 14.29 33.10
C GLY A 172 -8.50 14.51 33.72
N ASN A 173 -9.09 15.70 33.58
CA ASN A 173 -10.42 16.07 34.04
C ASN A 173 -11.48 16.10 32.92
N ALA A 174 -11.12 15.84 31.65
CA ALA A 174 -12.04 15.95 30.50
C ALA A 174 -12.39 14.61 29.79
N PRO A 175 -13.05 13.62 30.46
CA PRO A 175 -13.74 12.53 29.77
C PRO A 175 -14.75 13.03 28.72
N GLU A 176 -15.27 14.24 28.92
CA GLU A 176 -16.17 14.93 28.01
C GLU A 176 -15.50 15.24 26.66
N GLU A 177 -14.21 15.58 26.61
CA GLU A 177 -13.52 15.89 25.34
C GLU A 177 -13.23 14.63 24.50
N LYS A 178 -12.83 13.53 25.15
CA LYS A 178 -12.67 12.20 24.53
C LYS A 178 -13.98 11.74 23.90
N SER A 179 -15.05 11.75 24.71
CA SER A 179 -16.41 11.44 24.26
C SER A 179 -16.87 12.38 23.13
N SER A 180 -16.54 13.67 23.23
CA SER A 180 -16.90 14.71 22.26
C SER A 180 -16.30 14.46 20.87
N MET A 181 -15.09 13.92 20.75
CA MET A 181 -14.52 13.56 19.44
C MET A 181 -15.28 12.44 18.76
N TRP A 182 -15.48 11.29 19.42
CA TRP A 182 -16.21 10.16 18.84
C TRP A 182 -17.68 10.52 18.56
N ASN A 183 -18.32 11.28 19.45
CA ASN A 183 -19.69 11.78 19.27
C ASN A 183 -19.84 12.77 18.11
N LYS A 184 -18.78 13.46 17.69
CA LYS A 184 -18.77 14.31 16.48
C LYS A 184 -18.41 13.52 15.22
N LEU A 185 -17.50 12.55 15.35
CA LEU A 185 -17.00 11.77 14.22
C LEU A 185 -18.02 10.75 13.70
N SER A 186 -18.73 10.05 14.60
CA SER A 186 -19.73 9.04 14.21
C SER A 186 -20.86 9.62 13.33
N PRO A 187 -21.49 10.78 13.66
CA PRO A 187 -22.45 11.44 12.79
C PRO A 187 -21.89 11.81 11.40
N ALA A 188 -20.63 12.24 11.33
CA ALA A 188 -19.99 12.66 10.08
C ALA A 188 -19.74 11.51 9.09
N PHE A 189 -19.64 10.26 9.56
CA PHE A 189 -19.56 9.11 8.66
C PHE A 189 -20.89 8.81 7.98
N SER A 190 -20.86 8.58 6.67
CA SER A 190 -21.97 8.02 5.90
C SER A 190 -22.33 6.60 6.38
N GLU A 191 -23.55 6.14 6.08
CA GLU A 191 -23.97 4.75 6.39
C GLU A 191 -22.99 3.72 5.80
N GLY A 192 -22.59 3.91 4.55
CA GLY A 192 -21.62 3.06 3.87
C GLY A 192 -20.24 3.01 4.54
N PHE A 193 -19.78 4.10 5.17
CA PHE A 193 -18.54 4.12 5.96
C PHE A 193 -18.71 3.44 7.33
N ARG A 194 -19.85 3.65 7.99
CA ARG A 194 -20.15 3.02 9.30
C ARG A 194 -20.20 1.50 9.22
N ASP A 195 -20.67 0.94 8.10
CA ASP A 195 -20.72 -0.51 7.90
C ASP A 195 -19.34 -1.21 7.92
N HIS A 196 -18.25 -0.47 7.68
CA HIS A 196 -16.87 -0.99 7.80
C HIS A 196 -16.31 -0.90 9.22
N ILE A 197 -16.81 0.04 10.04
CA ILE A 197 -16.24 0.33 11.37
C ILE A 197 -16.68 -0.76 12.36
N THR A 198 -15.70 -1.39 13.01
CA THR A 198 -15.91 -2.52 13.93
C THR A 198 -15.92 -2.09 15.38
N ASN A 199 -14.99 -1.22 15.78
CA ASN A 199 -14.84 -0.70 17.14
C ASN A 199 -13.96 0.57 17.16
N ASN A 200 -13.93 1.27 18.29
CA ASN A 200 -12.96 2.31 18.60
C ASN A 200 -12.14 1.95 19.86
N PHE A 201 -10.90 2.43 19.92
CA PHE A 201 -9.99 2.25 21.04
C PHE A 201 -9.30 3.56 21.38
N GLU A 202 -8.99 3.76 22.66
CA GLU A 202 -8.32 4.95 23.19
C GLU A 202 -7.00 4.52 23.84
N ILE A 203 -5.86 4.86 23.22
CA ILE A 203 -4.53 4.42 23.59
C ILE A 203 -3.73 5.53 24.28
N ASP A 204 -3.23 5.23 25.48
CA ASP A 204 -2.21 6.02 26.17
C ASP A 204 -0.82 5.69 25.60
N ASN A 205 -0.17 6.68 25.00
CA ASN A 205 1.10 6.49 24.31
C ASN A 205 2.26 6.17 25.26
N THR A 206 2.13 6.48 26.57
CA THR A 206 3.15 6.19 27.59
C THR A 206 3.11 4.75 28.10
N LYS A 207 2.02 4.02 27.86
CA LYS A 207 1.78 2.67 28.40
C LYS A 207 1.95 1.54 27.38
N ALA A 208 2.01 1.86 26.09
CA ALA A 208 2.19 0.89 25.01
C ALA A 208 3.58 0.22 25.05
N GLY A 209 3.63 -1.10 24.86
CA GLY A 209 4.88 -1.86 24.75
C GLY A 209 5.60 -2.17 26.08
N ASN A 210 4.99 -1.86 27.23
CA ASN A 210 5.45 -2.34 28.53
C ASN A 210 5.28 -3.87 28.64
N SER A 211 6.15 -4.53 29.41
CA SER A 211 6.06 -5.99 29.62
C SER A 211 4.71 -6.36 30.24
N ASN A 212 4.13 -7.51 29.82
CA ASN A 212 2.71 -7.92 29.96
C ASN A 212 2.03 -7.76 31.34
N SER A 213 2.75 -7.46 32.42
CA SER A 213 2.21 -7.12 33.74
C SER A 213 1.85 -5.63 33.92
N GLN A 214 2.16 -4.75 32.96
CA GLN A 214 1.88 -3.30 33.00
C GLN A 214 1.47 -2.71 31.63
N GLU A 215 1.09 -3.53 30.65
CA GLU A 215 0.57 -3.04 29.38
C GLU A 215 -0.85 -2.45 29.57
N ASP A 216 -1.18 -1.41 28.81
CA ASP A 216 -2.53 -0.81 28.81
C ASP A 216 -3.59 -1.85 28.38
N SER A 217 -4.68 -1.96 29.14
CA SER A 217 -5.81 -2.83 28.79
C SER A 217 -6.37 -2.49 27.40
N GLN A 218 -6.38 -1.21 27.00
CA GLN A 218 -6.84 -0.80 25.67
C GLN A 218 -5.94 -1.35 24.55
N VAL A 219 -4.63 -1.49 24.78
CA VAL A 219 -3.70 -2.11 23.82
C VAL A 219 -3.90 -3.63 23.76
N VAL A 220 -4.17 -4.27 24.90
CA VAL A 220 -4.48 -5.70 24.99
C VAL A 220 -5.80 -6.01 24.28
N ASP A 221 -6.85 -5.22 24.54
CA ASP A 221 -8.19 -5.37 23.95
C ASP A 221 -8.15 -5.09 22.44
N LEU A 222 -7.42 -4.05 22.00
CA LEU A 222 -7.17 -3.79 20.58
C LEU A 222 -6.54 -5.01 19.91
N ARG A 223 -5.49 -5.59 20.52
CA ARG A 223 -4.81 -6.79 19.99
C ARG A 223 -5.77 -7.98 19.88
N GLN A 224 -6.57 -8.25 20.90
CA GLN A 224 -7.58 -9.32 20.88
C GLN A 224 -8.63 -9.08 19.78
N HIS A 225 -9.09 -7.84 19.61
CA HIS A 225 -10.07 -7.45 18.58
C HIS A 225 -9.52 -7.59 17.16
N ILE A 226 -8.24 -7.24 16.92
CA ILE A 226 -7.55 -7.48 15.63
C ILE A 226 -7.57 -8.98 15.29
N ILE A 227 -7.23 -9.83 16.27
CA ILE A 227 -7.13 -11.28 16.07
C ILE A 227 -8.53 -11.91 15.88
N ALA A 228 -9.53 -11.46 16.65
CA ALA A 228 -10.91 -11.86 16.48
C ALA A 228 -11.46 -11.52 15.08
N LEU A 229 -11.20 -10.29 14.60
CA LEU A 229 -11.56 -9.87 13.24
C LEU A 229 -10.88 -10.73 12.18
N ALA A 230 -9.56 -10.95 12.31
CA ALA A 230 -8.82 -11.79 11.37
C ALA A 230 -9.40 -13.21 11.29
N ASN A 231 -9.71 -13.84 12.42
CA ASN A 231 -10.36 -15.16 12.49
C ASN A 231 -11.74 -15.22 11.79
N GLU A 232 -12.43 -14.10 11.64
CA GLU A 232 -13.71 -14.03 10.92
C GLU A 232 -13.56 -13.77 9.40
N LEU A 233 -12.42 -13.28 8.92
CA LEU A 233 -12.25 -12.92 7.51
C LEU A 233 -12.42 -14.14 6.56
N PRO A 234 -13.17 -14.00 5.44
CA PRO A 234 -13.51 -15.14 4.58
C PRO A 234 -12.31 -15.90 3.99
N HIS A 235 -11.17 -15.25 3.80
CA HIS A 235 -9.98 -15.88 3.23
C HIS A 235 -9.18 -16.71 4.25
N ILE A 236 -9.22 -16.40 5.55
CA ILE A 236 -8.44 -17.12 6.59
C ILE A 236 -8.85 -18.60 6.69
N LYS A 237 -10.12 -18.90 6.38
CA LYS A 237 -10.65 -20.29 6.38
C LYS A 237 -10.40 -21.04 5.06
N LYS A 238 -9.79 -20.42 4.05
CA LYS A 238 -9.47 -21.06 2.76
C LYS A 238 -8.21 -21.93 2.91
N LYS A 239 -8.31 -23.20 2.52
CA LYS A 239 -7.17 -24.12 2.53
C LYS A 239 -6.22 -23.79 1.38
N ILE A 240 -5.00 -23.39 1.70
CA ILE A 240 -3.94 -23.12 0.73
C ILE A 240 -2.93 -24.28 0.62
N PRO A 241 -2.31 -24.51 -0.54
CA PRO A 241 -1.18 -25.44 -0.66
C PRO A 241 0.03 -25.01 0.16
N LEU A 242 0.56 -25.90 1.01
CA LEU A 242 1.78 -25.65 1.81
C LEU A 242 3.03 -25.34 0.96
N SER A 243 3.01 -25.65 -0.34
CA SER A 243 4.07 -25.26 -1.27
C SER A 243 4.15 -23.75 -1.49
N TRP A 244 3.07 -23.00 -1.26
CA TRP A 244 3.05 -21.54 -1.44
C TRP A 244 3.97 -20.83 -0.43
N LEU A 245 4.09 -21.34 0.80
CA LEU A 245 5.04 -20.85 1.82
C LEU A 245 6.51 -20.96 1.35
N ARG A 246 6.82 -21.90 0.45
CA ARG A 246 8.16 -22.02 -0.16
C ARG A 246 8.39 -20.98 -1.25
N VAL A 247 7.32 -20.64 -1.99
CA VAL A 247 7.36 -19.56 -2.97
C VAL A 247 7.60 -18.22 -2.28
N GLU A 248 6.93 -17.95 -1.15
CA GLU A 248 7.20 -16.77 -0.30
C GLU A 248 8.68 -16.71 0.13
N LYS A 249 9.24 -17.78 0.70
CA LYS A 249 10.65 -17.79 1.11
C LYS A 249 11.66 -17.63 -0.03
N GLU A 250 11.36 -18.14 -1.23
CA GLU A 250 12.23 -17.92 -2.40
C GLU A 250 12.08 -16.49 -2.96
N ILE A 251 10.90 -15.86 -2.84
CA ILE A 251 10.71 -14.42 -3.09
C ILE A 251 11.56 -13.60 -2.13
N ASP A 252 11.45 -13.80 -0.82
CA ASP A 252 12.18 -13.03 0.20
C ASP A 252 13.70 -13.10 -0.02
N LYS A 253 14.19 -14.30 -0.31
CA LYS A 253 15.60 -14.58 -0.67
C LYS A 253 16.04 -13.84 -1.93
N LYS A 254 15.22 -13.84 -3.00
CA LYS A 254 15.53 -13.13 -4.26
C LYS A 254 15.48 -11.62 -4.10
N SER A 255 14.47 -11.09 -3.43
CA SER A 255 14.36 -9.67 -3.09
C SER A 255 15.55 -9.21 -2.24
N SER A 256 15.99 -10.02 -1.27
CA SER A 256 17.20 -9.77 -0.46
C SER A 256 18.50 -9.80 -1.28
N GLN A 257 18.53 -10.49 -2.42
CA GLN A 257 19.64 -10.50 -3.38
C GLN A 257 19.57 -9.33 -4.39
N GLY A 258 18.53 -8.48 -4.31
CA GLY A 258 18.30 -7.35 -5.20
C GLY A 258 17.48 -7.67 -6.46
N GLU A 259 16.99 -8.90 -6.61
CA GLU A 259 16.03 -9.27 -7.65
C GLU A 259 14.62 -8.80 -7.25
N ASN A 260 14.34 -7.50 -7.39
CA ASN A 260 13.10 -6.89 -6.91
C ASN A 260 11.85 -7.19 -7.76
N TYR A 261 12.02 -7.71 -8.99
CA TYR A 261 10.94 -7.98 -9.94
C TYR A 261 11.36 -9.02 -10.99
N VAL A 262 10.36 -9.64 -11.62
CA VAL A 262 10.51 -10.55 -12.78
C VAL A 262 9.30 -10.44 -13.72
N ALA A 263 9.41 -10.93 -14.95
CA ALA A 263 8.26 -11.13 -15.83
C ALA A 263 7.43 -12.34 -15.37
N LYS A 264 6.13 -12.35 -15.67
CA LYS A 264 5.18 -13.39 -15.24
C LYS A 264 5.64 -14.81 -15.61
N HIS A 265 6.05 -15.05 -16.86
CA HIS A 265 6.54 -16.37 -17.28
C HIS A 265 7.82 -16.79 -16.54
N ILE A 266 8.73 -15.85 -16.26
CA ILE A 266 9.96 -16.11 -15.50
C ILE A 266 9.62 -16.51 -14.07
N PHE A 267 8.69 -15.80 -13.42
CA PHE A 267 8.20 -16.17 -12.08
C PHE A 267 7.60 -17.58 -12.07
N LYS A 268 6.78 -17.91 -13.08
CA LYS A 268 6.14 -19.22 -13.27
C LYS A 268 7.19 -20.33 -13.35
N ASP A 269 8.19 -20.16 -14.19
CA ASP A 269 9.18 -21.20 -14.51
C ASP A 269 10.31 -21.30 -13.48
N GLN A 270 10.81 -20.17 -12.99
CA GLN A 270 11.98 -20.13 -12.10
C GLN A 270 11.63 -20.16 -10.62
N ILE A 271 10.39 -19.86 -10.21
CA ILE A 271 10.01 -19.81 -8.78
C ILE A 271 8.83 -20.77 -8.53
N ALA A 272 7.69 -20.55 -9.17
CA ALA A 272 6.47 -21.29 -8.85
C ALA A 272 6.60 -22.80 -9.17
N LYS A 273 7.08 -23.16 -10.36
CA LYS A 273 7.28 -24.58 -10.76
C LYS A 273 8.34 -25.34 -9.94
N GLN A 274 9.22 -24.66 -9.19
CA GLN A 274 10.17 -25.36 -8.31
C GLN A 274 9.46 -26.05 -7.13
N PHE A 275 8.35 -25.49 -6.67
CA PHE A 275 7.67 -25.94 -5.45
C PHE A 275 6.22 -26.37 -5.66
N CYS A 276 5.56 -25.87 -6.70
CA CYS A 276 4.13 -26.06 -6.97
C CYS A 276 3.88 -26.89 -8.23
N GLN A 277 2.94 -27.84 -8.15
CA GLN A 277 2.43 -28.59 -9.30
C GLN A 277 1.27 -27.82 -9.93
N LEU A 278 1.58 -26.89 -10.84
CA LEU A 278 0.62 -26.03 -11.54
C LEU A 278 -0.06 -26.82 -12.68
N ASN A 279 -0.93 -27.77 -12.30
CA ASN A 279 -1.46 -28.79 -13.21
C ASN A 279 -2.80 -28.39 -13.85
N ARG A 280 -3.53 -27.44 -13.25
CA ARG A 280 -4.83 -26.95 -13.74
C ARG A 280 -4.69 -25.54 -14.30
N GLU A 281 -5.56 -25.23 -15.24
CA GLU A 281 -5.74 -23.86 -15.71
C GLU A 281 -6.21 -22.96 -14.56
N GLY A 282 -5.51 -21.84 -14.34
CA GLY A 282 -5.78 -20.91 -13.25
C GLY A 282 -5.06 -21.17 -11.92
N ASP A 283 -4.42 -22.33 -11.69
CA ASP A 283 -3.66 -22.63 -10.46
C ASP A 283 -2.58 -21.54 -10.19
N PHE A 284 -1.97 -21.04 -11.27
CA PHE A 284 -0.91 -20.04 -11.19
C PHE A 284 -1.44 -18.63 -10.91
N GLU A 285 -2.55 -18.27 -11.54
CA GLU A 285 -3.28 -17.02 -11.30
C GLU A 285 -3.86 -16.99 -9.88
N GLU A 286 -4.24 -18.13 -9.30
CA GLU A 286 -4.66 -18.21 -7.89
C GLU A 286 -3.48 -17.92 -6.94
N LEU A 287 -2.32 -18.54 -7.17
CA LEU A 287 -1.08 -18.25 -6.44
C LEU A 287 -0.69 -16.77 -6.52
N LEU A 288 -0.71 -16.16 -7.71
CA LEU A 288 -0.38 -14.74 -7.87
C LEU A 288 -1.37 -13.83 -7.14
N ARG A 289 -2.68 -14.13 -7.18
CA ARG A 289 -3.69 -13.37 -6.42
C ARG A 289 -3.50 -13.52 -4.91
N PHE A 290 -3.19 -14.73 -4.42
CA PHE A 290 -2.94 -14.98 -3.00
C PHE A 290 -1.73 -14.19 -2.49
N LEU A 291 -0.59 -14.27 -3.19
CA LEU A 291 0.63 -13.52 -2.84
C LEU A 291 0.40 -12.01 -2.92
N HIS A 292 -0.41 -11.54 -3.87
CA HIS A 292 -0.74 -10.12 -3.98
C HIS A 292 -1.67 -9.63 -2.87
N ALA A 293 -2.71 -10.40 -2.53
CA ALA A 293 -3.66 -10.06 -1.46
C ALA A 293 -3.00 -10.00 -0.07
N ARG A 294 -1.92 -10.76 0.14
CA ARG A 294 -1.05 -10.73 1.33
C ARG A 294 -0.02 -9.60 1.33
N GLY A 295 0.18 -8.92 0.21
CA GLY A 295 1.23 -7.91 0.04
C GLY A 295 2.63 -8.46 -0.20
N THR A 296 2.85 -9.78 -0.27
CA THR A 296 4.16 -10.39 -0.57
C THR A 296 4.67 -9.98 -1.97
N ILE A 297 3.75 -9.79 -2.93
CA ILE A 297 4.05 -9.28 -4.27
C ILE A 297 3.09 -8.16 -4.67
N VAL A 298 3.49 -7.36 -5.67
CA VAL A 298 2.56 -6.52 -6.42
C VAL A 298 2.43 -7.08 -7.84
N TYR A 299 1.23 -7.57 -8.17
CA TYR A 299 0.90 -8.08 -9.50
C TYR A 299 -0.42 -7.50 -9.99
N HIS A 300 -0.31 -6.66 -11.02
CA HIS A 300 -1.44 -5.95 -11.64
C HIS A 300 -1.68 -6.34 -13.09
N GLY A 301 -0.99 -7.38 -13.55
CA GLY A 301 -1.01 -7.86 -14.93
C GLY A 301 -2.31 -8.52 -15.37
N CYS A 302 -2.41 -8.80 -16.67
CA CYS A 302 -3.51 -9.57 -17.24
C CYS A 302 -3.21 -11.08 -17.19
N THR A 303 -4.24 -11.92 -17.11
CA THR A 303 -4.09 -13.39 -17.15
C THR A 303 -3.39 -13.88 -18.42
N ASN A 304 -3.63 -13.18 -19.54
CA ASN A 304 -3.18 -13.59 -20.87
C ASN A 304 -1.86 -12.94 -21.29
N ASP A 305 -1.26 -12.12 -20.42
CA ASP A 305 0.01 -11.44 -20.67
C ASP A 305 1.12 -12.09 -19.84
N GLU A 306 1.98 -12.85 -20.51
CA GLU A 306 3.11 -13.57 -19.91
C GLU A 306 4.35 -12.68 -19.69
N ASP A 307 4.36 -11.44 -20.20
CA ASP A 307 5.39 -10.42 -19.97
C ASP A 307 4.98 -9.36 -18.92
N SER A 308 3.78 -9.50 -18.35
CA SER A 308 3.31 -8.72 -17.21
C SER A 308 4.31 -8.74 -16.05
N LEU A 309 4.52 -7.58 -15.43
CA LEU A 309 5.46 -7.39 -14.32
C LEU A 309 4.92 -8.04 -13.03
N VAL A 310 5.73 -8.90 -12.43
CA VAL A 310 5.55 -9.40 -11.05
C VAL A 310 6.61 -8.74 -10.18
N VAL A 311 6.19 -7.85 -9.29
CA VAL A 311 7.10 -7.17 -8.36
C VAL A 311 7.20 -7.97 -7.07
N MET A 312 8.41 -8.43 -6.76
CA MET A 312 8.75 -9.28 -5.61
C MET A 312 9.20 -8.48 -4.39
N ASN A 313 9.51 -7.19 -4.57
CA ASN A 313 9.76 -6.23 -3.49
C ASN A 313 8.82 -5.02 -3.65
N PRO A 314 7.68 -4.98 -2.92
CA PRO A 314 6.74 -3.87 -2.99
C PRO A 314 7.36 -2.52 -2.58
N GLN A 315 8.24 -2.50 -1.57
CA GLN A 315 8.88 -1.27 -1.10
C GLN A 315 9.76 -0.63 -2.19
N TRP A 316 10.43 -1.45 -2.99
CA TRP A 316 11.18 -0.99 -4.15
C TRP A 316 10.27 -0.34 -5.21
N LEU A 317 9.04 -0.87 -5.45
CA LEU A 317 8.09 -0.25 -6.36
C LEU A 317 7.59 1.08 -5.82
N VAL A 318 7.27 1.17 -4.53
CA VAL A 318 6.94 2.43 -3.84
C VAL A 318 8.04 3.45 -4.11
N ASN A 319 9.30 3.10 -3.85
CA ASN A 319 10.44 4.00 -4.04
C ASN A 319 10.58 4.50 -5.49
N ILE A 320 10.35 3.64 -6.49
CA ILE A 320 10.37 4.02 -7.91
C ILE A 320 9.21 4.94 -8.28
N LEU A 321 7.97 4.55 -7.95
CA LEU A 321 6.79 5.36 -8.27
C LEU A 321 6.88 6.74 -7.61
N CYS A 322 7.30 6.78 -6.34
CA CYS A 322 7.56 8.02 -5.64
C CYS A 322 8.65 8.86 -6.32
N ARG A 323 9.75 8.26 -6.81
CA ARG A 323 10.80 9.00 -7.54
C ARG A 323 10.31 9.57 -8.89
N ILE A 324 9.36 8.90 -9.54
CA ILE A 324 8.76 9.39 -10.80
C ILE A 324 7.78 10.55 -10.56
N ILE A 325 6.88 10.44 -9.57
CA ILE A 325 5.82 11.44 -9.34
C ILE A 325 6.25 12.58 -8.41
N THR A 326 7.19 12.33 -7.47
CA THR A 326 7.62 13.34 -6.50
C THR A 326 8.76 14.15 -7.10
N ALA A 327 8.58 15.46 -7.20
CA ALA A 327 9.62 16.39 -7.65
C ALA A 327 10.70 16.64 -6.57
N ALA A 328 11.31 15.57 -6.06
CA ALA A 328 12.55 15.60 -5.30
C ALA A 328 13.60 16.33 -6.14
N ILE A 329 14.20 17.38 -5.57
CA ILE A 329 15.01 18.32 -6.35
C ILE A 329 16.26 17.59 -6.84
N PRO A 330 16.47 17.42 -8.16
CA PRO A 330 17.67 16.77 -8.65
C PRO A 330 18.87 17.69 -8.46
N ASN A 331 20.02 17.09 -8.15
CA ASN A 331 21.31 17.79 -8.12
C ASN A 331 21.73 18.30 -9.51
N GLU A 332 21.15 17.77 -10.58
CA GLU A 332 21.44 18.16 -11.96
C GLU A 332 20.55 19.31 -12.47
N PHE A 333 21.19 20.43 -12.83
CA PHE A 333 20.52 21.62 -13.39
C PHE A 333 19.61 21.32 -14.60
N ARG A 334 19.96 20.34 -15.46
CA ARG A 334 19.20 20.02 -16.68
C ARG A 334 17.75 19.61 -16.42
N TYR A 335 17.48 19.00 -15.26
CA TYR A 335 16.15 18.49 -14.92
C TYR A 335 15.30 19.47 -14.10
N GLN A 336 15.90 20.53 -13.52
CA GLN A 336 15.21 21.47 -12.64
C GLN A 336 13.96 22.10 -13.27
N ASN A 337 13.99 22.42 -14.57
CA ASN A 337 12.82 22.98 -15.27
C ASN A 337 11.71 21.95 -15.50
N LEU A 338 12.05 20.67 -15.71
CA LEU A 338 11.07 19.60 -15.87
C LEU A 338 10.41 19.27 -14.52
N HIS A 339 11.18 19.19 -13.44
CA HIS A 339 10.61 19.04 -12.09
C HIS A 339 9.76 20.23 -11.65
N ARG A 340 10.06 21.45 -12.12
CA ARG A 340 9.20 22.62 -11.93
C ARG A 340 7.87 22.46 -12.67
N GLN A 341 7.88 22.01 -13.93
CA GLN A 341 6.64 21.72 -14.67
C GLN A 341 5.79 20.62 -14.01
N LEU A 342 6.44 19.58 -13.45
CA LEU A 342 5.75 18.54 -12.69
C LEU A 342 5.12 19.10 -11.40
N ARG A 343 5.86 19.94 -10.67
CA ARG A 343 5.41 20.53 -9.39
C ARG A 343 4.31 21.58 -9.55
N ASP A 344 4.47 22.48 -10.51
CA ASP A 344 3.65 23.69 -10.61
C ASP A 344 2.45 23.49 -11.56
N HIS A 345 2.51 22.48 -12.45
CA HIS A 345 1.51 22.23 -13.50
C HIS A 345 1.12 20.74 -13.65
N GLY A 346 1.65 19.82 -12.83
CA GLY A 346 1.37 18.39 -12.97
C GLY A 346 1.90 17.74 -14.26
N ILE A 347 2.84 18.37 -14.98
CA ILE A 347 3.33 17.87 -16.28
C ILE A 347 4.60 17.03 -16.08
N LEU A 348 4.50 15.72 -16.29
CA LEU A 348 5.60 14.77 -16.26
C LEU A 348 6.17 14.56 -17.67
N ALA A 349 7.38 15.04 -17.91
CA ALA A 349 8.11 14.76 -19.14
C ALA A 349 8.71 13.34 -19.11
N GLU A 350 8.70 12.63 -20.23
CA GLU A 350 9.26 11.28 -20.38
C GLU A 350 10.74 11.20 -19.95
N GLU A 351 11.53 12.27 -20.11
CA GLU A 351 12.91 12.31 -19.66
C GLU A 351 13.08 12.17 -18.14
N LEU A 352 12.07 12.53 -17.33
CA LEU A 352 12.10 12.31 -15.89
C LEU A 352 11.82 10.84 -15.54
N ILE A 353 10.97 10.16 -16.32
CA ILE A 353 10.74 8.72 -16.20
C ILE A 353 12.04 7.98 -16.57
N ASP A 354 12.68 8.38 -17.68
CA ASP A 354 13.99 7.85 -18.10
C ASP A 354 15.07 8.05 -17.03
N GLU A 355 15.13 9.23 -16.40
CA GLU A 355 16.07 9.57 -15.31
C GLU A 355 15.88 8.62 -14.12
N ALA A 356 14.63 8.50 -13.64
CA ALA A 356 14.28 7.65 -12.53
C ALA A 356 14.59 6.17 -12.84
N CYS A 357 14.29 5.72 -14.07
CA CYS A 357 14.57 4.36 -14.51
C CYS A 357 16.08 4.07 -14.60
N LYS A 358 16.88 4.98 -15.18
CA LYS A 358 18.35 4.84 -15.28
C LYS A 358 19.01 4.79 -13.92
N ASN A 359 18.59 5.66 -13.01
CA ASN A 359 19.09 5.70 -11.63
C ASN A 359 18.80 4.42 -10.84
N GLN A 360 17.77 3.67 -11.19
CA GLN A 360 17.42 2.40 -10.56
C GLN A 360 17.82 1.18 -11.39
N LYS A 361 18.35 1.37 -12.61
CA LYS A 361 18.74 0.34 -13.59
C LYS A 361 17.56 -0.54 -14.04
N VAL A 362 16.41 0.09 -14.30
CA VAL A 362 15.11 -0.55 -14.60
C VAL A 362 14.54 -0.14 -15.96
N GLU A 363 15.37 0.38 -16.87
CA GLU A 363 14.95 0.87 -18.18
C GLU A 363 14.17 -0.17 -19.01
N ARG A 364 14.46 -1.46 -18.79
CA ARG A 364 13.77 -2.60 -19.44
C ARG A 364 12.30 -2.76 -19.06
N ILE A 365 11.85 -2.20 -17.93
CA ILE A 365 10.47 -2.31 -17.45
C ILE A 365 9.72 -0.96 -17.43
N LYS A 366 10.28 0.06 -18.08
CA LYS A 366 9.70 1.41 -18.15
C LYS A 366 8.24 1.38 -18.62
N GLU A 367 7.94 0.59 -19.65
CA GLU A 367 6.59 0.48 -20.22
C GLU A 367 5.61 -0.18 -19.24
N GLN A 368 6.02 -1.24 -18.54
CA GLN A 368 5.22 -1.90 -17.51
C GLN A 368 4.96 -0.97 -16.30
N LEU A 369 5.94 -0.15 -15.91
CA LEU A 369 5.76 0.88 -14.88
C LEU A 369 4.73 1.93 -15.32
N ILE A 370 4.83 2.43 -16.55
CA ILE A 370 3.84 3.37 -17.12
C ILE A 370 2.44 2.73 -17.15
N LEU A 371 2.31 1.47 -17.58
CA LEU A 371 1.02 0.75 -17.59
C LEU A 371 0.42 0.61 -16.19
N ILE A 372 1.22 0.37 -15.14
CA ILE A 372 0.74 0.38 -13.75
C ILE A 372 0.26 1.78 -13.38
N MET A 373 1.03 2.83 -13.69
CA MET A 373 0.66 4.21 -13.37
C MET A 373 -0.63 4.66 -14.07
N GLU A 374 -0.83 4.29 -15.34
CA GLU A 374 -2.04 4.56 -16.10
C GLU A 374 -3.25 3.74 -15.58
N LYS A 375 -3.06 2.44 -15.28
CA LYS A 375 -4.12 1.58 -14.71
C LYS A 375 -4.70 2.17 -13.43
N PHE A 376 -3.85 2.75 -12.59
CA PHE A 376 -4.24 3.38 -11.32
C PHE A 376 -4.57 4.88 -11.42
N ASN A 377 -4.65 5.43 -12.63
CA ASN A 377 -4.99 6.84 -12.89
C ASN A 377 -4.01 7.84 -12.23
N LEU A 378 -2.77 7.44 -12.01
CA LEU A 378 -1.70 8.34 -11.57
C LEU A 378 -1.32 9.31 -12.67
N ILE A 379 -1.29 8.82 -13.91
CA ILE A 379 -0.87 9.57 -15.09
C ILE A 379 -1.80 9.34 -16.27
N CYS A 380 -1.80 10.27 -17.23
CA CYS A 380 -2.37 10.05 -18.56
C CYS A 380 -1.54 10.74 -19.65
N GLN A 381 -1.35 10.07 -20.80
CA GLN A 381 -0.63 10.61 -21.95
C GLN A 381 -1.24 11.93 -22.46
N TRP A 382 -0.52 13.05 -22.37
CA TRP A 382 -1.01 14.37 -22.76
C TRP A 382 -0.67 14.76 -24.19
N LYS A 383 0.63 14.90 -24.50
CA LYS A 383 1.11 15.38 -25.80
C LYS A 383 2.43 14.72 -26.16
N ARG A 384 2.69 14.62 -27.47
CA ARG A 384 4.02 14.37 -28.00
C ARG A 384 4.61 15.71 -28.46
N ASN A 385 5.82 16.01 -28.00
CA ASN A 385 6.55 17.21 -28.41
C ASN A 385 7.06 17.06 -29.87
N PRO A 386 7.48 18.16 -30.52
CA PRO A 386 8.06 18.12 -31.87
C PRO A 386 9.34 17.28 -31.98
N ASP A 387 10.04 17.02 -30.86
CA ASP A 387 11.21 16.15 -30.76
C ASP A 387 10.85 14.64 -30.64
N GLY A 388 9.56 14.31 -30.65
CA GLY A 388 9.05 12.94 -30.58
C GLY A 388 8.80 12.42 -29.16
N LYS A 389 9.21 13.13 -28.11
CA LYS A 389 9.07 12.68 -26.72
C LYS A 389 7.68 12.89 -26.16
N LEU A 390 7.28 12.04 -25.22
CA LEU A 390 5.97 12.10 -24.60
C LEU A 390 5.95 12.94 -23.31
N HIS A 391 4.85 13.64 -23.10
CA HIS A 391 4.50 14.26 -21.84
C HIS A 391 3.21 13.63 -21.31
N TYR A 392 3.17 13.41 -20.01
CA TYR A 392 2.03 12.91 -19.26
C TYR A 392 1.51 14.01 -18.33
N HIS A 393 0.21 14.03 -18.10
CA HIS A 393 -0.36 14.73 -16.95
C HIS A 393 -0.33 13.81 -15.73
N VAL A 394 -0.13 14.40 -14.56
CA VAL A 394 -0.12 13.75 -13.24
C VAL A 394 -1.19 14.44 -12.38
N PRO A 395 -2.47 14.04 -12.44
CA PRO A 395 -3.56 14.86 -11.89
C PRO A 395 -3.61 15.00 -10.36
N CYS A 396 -2.79 14.24 -9.62
CA CYS A 396 -2.57 14.43 -8.18
C CYS A 396 -1.51 15.49 -7.84
N MET A 397 -0.82 16.04 -8.85
CA MET A 397 0.17 17.12 -8.73
C MET A 397 -0.34 18.47 -9.27
N LEU A 398 -1.63 18.57 -9.62
CA LEU A 398 -2.24 19.81 -10.08
C LEU A 398 -2.52 20.74 -8.89
N THR A 399 -1.87 21.89 -8.85
CA THR A 399 -2.11 22.92 -7.82
C THR A 399 -3.23 23.86 -8.23
N THR A 400 -4.23 24.05 -7.36
CA THR A 400 -5.37 24.95 -7.61
C THR A 400 -4.93 26.40 -7.85
N LYS A 401 -5.29 26.98 -9.00
CA LYS A 401 -5.18 28.41 -9.25
C LYS A 401 -6.49 29.10 -8.91
N LYS A 402 -6.44 30.15 -8.06
CA LYS A 402 -7.64 30.88 -7.61
C LYS A 402 -8.34 31.71 -8.71
N ASP A 403 -7.69 31.90 -9.87
CA ASP A 403 -8.23 32.65 -11.02
C ASP A 403 -9.11 31.78 -11.95
N VAL A 404 -10.24 31.28 -11.45
CA VAL A 404 -11.35 30.90 -12.34
C VAL A 404 -12.01 32.19 -12.82
N LYS A 405 -11.39 32.84 -13.82
CA LYS A 405 -12.05 33.91 -14.57
C LYS A 405 -13.36 33.34 -15.10
N SER A 406 -14.47 34.01 -14.76
CA SER A 406 -15.83 33.60 -15.12
C SER A 406 -15.88 33.10 -16.56
N ILE A 407 -16.20 31.82 -16.73
CA ILE A 407 -16.33 31.20 -18.05
C ILE A 407 -17.37 32.04 -18.82
N ASP A 408 -16.95 32.62 -19.93
CA ASP A 408 -17.80 33.49 -20.73
C ASP A 408 -18.88 32.62 -21.40
N ASN A 409 -20.07 32.63 -20.82
CA ASN A 409 -21.20 31.75 -21.18
C ASN A 409 -21.74 31.97 -22.60
N SER A 410 -21.12 32.86 -23.39
CA SER A 410 -21.53 33.21 -24.75
C SER A 410 -21.16 32.18 -25.83
N SER A 411 -20.24 31.23 -25.56
CA SER A 411 -19.79 30.27 -26.59
C SER A 411 -19.44 28.84 -26.09
N VAL A 412 -19.71 28.50 -24.83
CA VAL A 412 -19.35 27.19 -24.24
C VAL A 412 -20.59 26.27 -24.18
N PRO A 413 -20.48 24.96 -24.45
CA PRO A 413 -21.59 24.02 -24.20
C PRO A 413 -22.04 24.09 -22.73
N ALA A 414 -23.33 23.82 -22.50
CA ALA A 414 -23.95 24.00 -21.19
C ALA A 414 -23.15 23.29 -20.06
N PRO A 415 -22.80 23.99 -18.97
CA PRO A 415 -22.00 23.41 -17.90
C PRO A 415 -22.77 22.30 -17.18
N VAL A 416 -22.10 21.17 -16.95
CA VAL A 416 -22.62 20.07 -16.12
C VAL A 416 -22.12 20.28 -14.70
N TYR A 417 -23.06 20.49 -13.77
CA TYR A 417 -22.76 20.58 -12.34
C TYR A 417 -22.93 19.21 -11.69
N LEU A 418 -21.91 18.74 -10.97
CA LEU A 418 -21.96 17.55 -10.14
C LEU A 418 -22.05 17.99 -8.68
N THR A 419 -23.20 17.76 -8.05
CA THR A 419 -23.44 18.09 -6.64
C THR A 419 -23.43 16.82 -5.79
N PHE A 420 -22.61 16.80 -4.74
CA PHE A 420 -22.53 15.68 -3.82
C PHE A 420 -23.39 15.95 -2.60
N ASN A 421 -24.40 15.10 -2.36
CA ASN A 421 -25.29 15.21 -1.20
C ASN A 421 -24.62 14.76 0.11
N THR A 422 -23.37 14.31 0.04
CA THR A 422 -22.60 13.71 1.15
C THR A 422 -21.81 14.72 1.98
N GLU A 423 -21.93 16.03 1.69
CA GLU A 423 -21.10 17.14 2.22
C GLU A 423 -19.58 17.03 2.00
N TYR A 424 -19.13 15.87 1.50
CA TYR A 424 -17.75 15.49 1.24
C TYR A 424 -17.58 14.98 -0.20
N VAL A 425 -16.43 15.27 -0.81
CA VAL A 425 -16.04 14.81 -2.16
C VAL A 425 -14.89 13.79 -2.04
N PRO A 426 -15.07 12.55 -2.52
CA PRO A 426 -14.03 11.51 -2.56
C PRO A 426 -12.67 11.98 -3.07
N SER A 427 -11.60 11.72 -2.31
CA SER A 427 -10.25 12.14 -2.68
C SER A 427 -9.75 11.45 -3.94
N GLY A 428 -9.13 12.21 -4.82
CA GLY A 428 -8.68 11.70 -6.11
C GLY A 428 -9.80 11.41 -7.10
N LEU A 429 -11.09 11.63 -6.76
CA LEU A 429 -12.18 11.57 -7.74
C LEU A 429 -11.94 12.55 -8.87
N PHE A 430 -11.56 13.80 -8.58
CA PHE A 430 -11.20 14.77 -9.61
C PHE A 430 -10.02 14.28 -10.45
N SER A 431 -8.93 13.81 -9.83
CA SER A 431 -7.77 13.25 -10.52
C SER A 431 -8.14 12.09 -11.45
N ARG A 432 -9.00 11.18 -10.99
CA ARG A 432 -9.52 10.04 -11.74
C ARG A 432 -10.46 10.46 -12.86
N LEU A 433 -11.35 11.42 -12.63
CA LEU A 433 -12.21 11.99 -13.66
C LEU A 433 -11.38 12.67 -14.76
N VAL A 434 -10.33 13.41 -14.41
CA VAL A 434 -9.39 14.01 -15.38
C VAL A 434 -8.76 12.92 -16.26
N VAL A 435 -8.22 11.84 -15.69
CA VAL A 435 -7.67 10.71 -16.47
C VAL A 435 -8.73 10.05 -17.36
N LEU A 436 -9.89 9.71 -16.80
CA LEU A 436 -10.93 8.95 -17.52
C LEU A 436 -11.59 9.77 -18.63
N PHE A 437 -11.94 11.04 -18.37
CA PHE A 437 -12.46 11.94 -19.41
C PHE A 437 -11.40 12.22 -20.48
N TRP A 438 -10.13 12.39 -20.10
CA TRP A 438 -9.05 12.59 -21.06
C TRP A 438 -8.85 11.37 -21.97
N LYS A 439 -8.91 10.16 -21.41
CA LYS A 439 -8.84 8.91 -22.18
C LYS A 439 -10.03 8.78 -23.15
N TRP A 440 -11.26 8.94 -22.65
CA TRP A 440 -12.48 8.90 -23.46
C TRP A 440 -12.45 9.95 -24.60
N ALA A 441 -12.05 11.18 -24.30
CA ALA A 441 -11.89 12.25 -25.28
C ALA A 441 -10.83 11.92 -26.34
N SER A 442 -9.73 11.29 -25.95
CA SER A 442 -8.66 10.86 -26.86
C SER A 442 -9.12 9.74 -27.81
N GLU A 443 -9.88 8.78 -27.33
CA GLU A 443 -10.47 7.69 -28.14
C GLU A 443 -11.47 8.26 -29.18
N MET A 444 -12.36 9.15 -28.73
CA MET A 444 -13.39 9.76 -29.58
C MET A 444 -12.84 10.77 -30.61
N SER A 445 -11.63 11.29 -30.41
CA SER A 445 -11.01 12.34 -31.23
C SER A 445 -9.94 11.88 -32.21
N SER A 446 -9.86 10.57 -32.45
CA SER A 446 -9.13 9.94 -33.56
C SER A 446 -9.45 10.55 -34.95
N GLY A 447 -10.48 11.40 -35.06
CA GLY A 447 -10.65 12.42 -36.11
C GLY A 447 -10.41 13.89 -35.68
N LYS A 448 -9.20 14.41 -35.90
CA LYS A 448 -8.89 15.82 -36.29
C LYS A 448 -8.97 17.00 -35.28
N LYS A 449 -9.19 16.86 -33.96
CA LYS A 449 -8.98 18.00 -33.03
C LYS A 449 -8.26 17.64 -31.73
N GLN A 450 -7.17 18.36 -31.45
CA GLN A 450 -6.40 18.25 -30.21
C GLN A 450 -7.18 18.88 -29.05
N HIS A 451 -7.42 18.10 -28.00
CA HIS A 451 -8.22 18.54 -26.85
C HIS A 451 -7.41 19.44 -25.91
N GLN A 452 -8.07 20.46 -25.35
CA GLN A 452 -7.49 21.34 -24.35
C GLN A 452 -8.08 20.97 -22.99
N LEU A 453 -7.25 20.40 -22.12
CA LEU A 453 -7.55 20.33 -20.69
C LEU A 453 -7.29 21.73 -20.11
N PHE A 454 -8.33 22.36 -19.59
CA PHE A 454 -8.19 23.54 -18.73
C PHE A 454 -8.15 23.03 -17.29
N ALA A 455 -7.02 23.26 -16.61
CA ALA A 455 -6.74 22.90 -15.23
C ALA A 455 -6.13 24.11 -14.51
#